data_AF-A0A521CWH5-F1
#
_entry.id   AF-A0A521CWH5-F1
#
_cell.length_a   1.000
_cell.length_b   1.000
_cell.length_c   1.000
_cell.angle_alpha   90.00
_cell.angle_beta   90.00
_cell.angle_gamma   90.00
#
_symmetry.space_group_name_H-M   'P 1'
#
loop_
_entity.id
_entity.type
_entity.pdbx_description
1 polymer ?
#
loop_
_entity_poly.entity_id
_entity_poly.type
_entity_poly.pdbx_seq_one_letter_code
_entity_poly.pdbx_strand_id
1 'polypeptide(L)'
;MKKVVFSILIVFLSCKSEESPLVTEYRNMAFHDIEADSVKTFGFGLPLPPRDSLELSRNNRKTAIYQKYGLYIKNLGCIVGDKELDAAANEYRKITDVYLEKRNGKGWEEKMSIEVNNLK
;
A
#
# COMPACT_ATOMS: atom_id res chain seq x y z
N MET A 1 -13.60 52.64 24.70
CA MET A 1 -12.13 52.57 24.53
C MET A 1 -11.71 51.10 24.57
N LYS A 2 -10.83 50.73 23.63
CA LYS A 2 -9.96 49.53 23.55
C LYS A 2 -10.60 48.13 23.51
N LYS A 3 -10.76 47.66 22.28
CA LYS A 3 -10.79 46.24 21.88
C LYS A 3 -9.45 45.60 22.26
N VAL A 4 -9.46 44.50 23.00
CA VAL A 4 -8.26 43.65 23.19
C VAL A 4 -8.48 42.38 22.38
N VAL A 5 -7.88 42.35 21.19
CA VAL A 5 -7.80 41.17 20.33
C VAL A 5 -6.67 40.32 20.90
N PHE A 6 -7.01 39.16 21.45
CA PHE A 6 -6.02 38.18 21.87
C PHE A 6 -5.60 37.36 20.64
N SER A 7 -4.65 37.89 19.88
CA SER A 7 -4.00 37.15 18.79
C SER A 7 -3.06 36.12 19.42
N ILE A 8 -3.55 34.90 19.63
CA ILE A 8 -2.70 33.74 19.90
C ILE A 8 -2.03 33.39 18.57
N LEU A 9 -0.81 33.90 18.40
CA LEU A 9 0.09 33.54 17.32
C LEU A 9 0.56 32.10 17.56
N ILE A 10 -0.20 31.11 17.10
CA ILE A 10 0.29 29.73 17.04
C ILE A 10 1.28 29.66 15.89
N VAL A 11 2.53 30.00 16.18
CA VAL A 11 3.65 29.65 15.33
C VAL A 11 3.82 28.13 15.48
N PHE A 12 3.10 27.37 14.65
CA PHE A 12 3.49 26.01 14.37
C PHE A 12 4.85 26.08 13.66
N LEU A 13 5.92 26.07 14.45
CA LEU A 13 7.24 25.62 14.04
C LEU A 13 7.12 24.15 13.64
N SER A 14 6.45 23.90 12.51
CA SER A 14 6.61 22.67 11.78
C SER A 14 8.01 22.70 11.20
N CYS A 15 8.97 22.27 12.01
CA CYS A 15 10.14 21.58 11.49
C CYS A 15 9.63 20.29 10.84
N LYS A 16 8.96 20.41 9.69
CA LYS A 16 8.85 19.28 8.77
C LYS A 16 10.27 19.06 8.31
N SER A 17 10.92 18.01 8.80
CA SER A 17 12.08 17.46 8.12
C SER A 17 11.69 17.36 6.65
N GLU A 18 12.55 17.83 5.75
CA GLU A 18 12.32 17.72 4.32
C GLU A 18 11.98 16.25 4.02
N GLU A 19 10.77 16.03 3.55
CA GLU A 19 10.26 14.70 3.32
C GLU A 19 11.01 14.10 2.14
N SER A 20 11.49 12.86 2.29
CA SER A 20 12.23 12.19 1.22
C SER A 20 11.41 12.24 -0.09
N PRO A 21 12.04 12.59 -1.22
CA PRO A 21 11.39 12.53 -2.53
C PRO A 21 10.75 11.17 -2.80
N LEU A 22 11.37 10.08 -2.33
CA LEU A 22 10.86 8.72 -2.50
C LEU A 22 9.57 8.47 -1.71
N VAL A 23 9.48 8.98 -0.47
CA VAL A 23 8.26 8.91 0.34
C VAL A 23 7.12 9.67 -0.33
N THR A 24 7.42 10.85 -0.88
CA THR A 24 6.44 11.65 -1.63
C THR A 24 5.97 10.92 -2.90
N GLU A 25 6.87 10.29 -3.63
CA GLU A 25 6.54 9.48 -4.80
C GLU A 25 5.58 8.33 -4.45
N TYR A 26 5.89 7.56 -3.39
CA TYR A 26 5.08 6.44 -2.96
C TYR A 26 3.71 6.88 -2.43
N ARG A 27 3.63 8.02 -1.74
CA ARG A 27 2.35 8.62 -1.37
C ARG A 27 1.48 8.95 -2.59
N ASN A 28 2.05 9.62 -3.59
CA ASN A 28 1.32 9.97 -4.80
C ASN A 28 0.88 8.71 -5.57
N MET A 29 1.75 7.69 -5.61
CA MET A 29 1.41 6.39 -6.17
C MET A 29 0.23 5.74 -5.45
N ALA A 30 0.18 5.78 -4.12
CA ALA A 30 -0.93 5.24 -3.34
C ALA A 30 -2.26 5.92 -3.69
N PHE A 31 -2.28 7.26 -3.81
CA PHE A 31 -3.48 7.98 -4.19
C PHE A 31 -3.94 7.63 -5.61
N HIS A 32 -3.02 7.59 -6.57
CA HIS A 32 -3.32 7.18 -7.94
C HIS A 32 -3.90 5.76 -8.00
N ASP A 33 -3.29 4.81 -7.28
CA ASP A 33 -3.74 3.42 -7.29
C ASP A 33 -5.10 3.23 -6.58
N ILE A 34 -5.40 4.05 -5.57
CA ILE A 34 -6.72 4.11 -4.93
C ILE A 34 -7.77 4.60 -5.92
N GLU A 35 -7.48 5.68 -6.66
CA GLU A 35 -8.39 6.22 -7.69
C GLU A 35 -8.68 5.20 -8.79
N ALA A 36 -7.69 4.36 -9.13
CA ALA A 36 -7.81 3.32 -10.14
C ALA A 36 -8.35 1.97 -9.62
N ASP A 37 -8.67 1.82 -8.32
CA ASP A 37 -8.97 0.53 -7.67
C ASP A 37 -7.93 -0.57 -7.99
N SER A 38 -6.65 -0.19 -7.97
CA SER A 38 -5.54 -1.04 -8.42
C SER A 38 -4.35 -0.99 -7.46
N VAL A 39 -4.59 -1.24 -6.17
CA VAL A 39 -3.54 -1.19 -5.14
C VAL A 39 -2.47 -2.25 -5.41
N LYS A 40 -1.24 -1.81 -5.64
CA LYS A 40 -0.09 -2.69 -5.83
C LYS A 40 0.35 -3.34 -4.51
N THR A 41 0.88 -4.56 -4.63
CA THR A 41 1.46 -5.32 -3.51
C THR A 41 2.99 -5.37 -3.61
N PHE A 42 3.67 -5.24 -2.48
CA PHE A 42 5.11 -5.49 -2.38
C PHE A 42 5.38 -6.99 -2.21
N GLY A 43 6.29 -7.54 -3.02
CA GLY A 43 6.73 -8.92 -2.88
C GLY A 43 7.97 -9.03 -1.99
N PHE A 44 8.14 -10.19 -1.36
CA PHE A 44 9.43 -10.59 -0.80
C PHE A 44 10.10 -11.55 -1.78
N GLY A 45 11.13 -11.09 -2.48
CA GLY A 45 11.96 -11.93 -3.35
C GLY A 45 11.77 -11.74 -4.85
N LEU A 46 12.51 -12.54 -5.62
CA LEU A 46 12.54 -12.52 -7.08
C LEU A 46 11.32 -13.25 -7.66
N PRO A 47 10.59 -12.64 -8.60
CA PRO A 47 9.52 -13.34 -9.31
C PRO A 47 10.13 -14.45 -10.18
N LEU A 48 9.78 -15.70 -9.90
CA LEU A 48 10.17 -16.83 -10.73
C LEU A 48 9.04 -17.17 -11.71
N PRO A 49 9.37 -17.58 -12.96
CA PRO A 49 8.37 -18.10 -13.88
C PRO A 49 7.75 -19.40 -13.32
N PRO A 50 6.48 -19.70 -13.63
CA PRO A 50 5.85 -20.95 -13.21
C PRO A 50 6.58 -22.15 -13.83
N ARG A 51 6.71 -23.25 -13.08
CA ARG A 51 7.43 -24.45 -13.54
C ARG A 51 6.63 -25.27 -14.54
N ASP A 52 5.30 -25.26 -14.43
CA ASP A 52 4.39 -26.02 -15.27
C ASP A 52 3.02 -25.33 -15.42
N SER A 53 2.12 -25.94 -16.19
CA SER A 53 0.77 -25.43 -16.45
C SER A 53 -0.13 -25.45 -15.20
N LEU A 54 0.12 -26.37 -14.26
CA LEU A 54 -0.63 -26.46 -13.01
C LEU A 54 -0.27 -25.29 -12.09
N GLU A 55 1.02 -24.98 -11.96
CA GLU A 55 1.53 -23.82 -11.23
C GLU A 55 1.06 -22.51 -11.86
N LEU A 56 1.09 -22.41 -13.20
CA LEU A 56 0.52 -21.26 -13.92
C LEU A 56 -0.97 -21.08 -13.61
N SER A 57 -1.76 -22.16 -13.69
CA SER A 57 -3.19 -22.14 -13.37
C SER A 57 -3.44 -21.71 -11.92
N ARG A 58 -2.66 -22.23 -10.96
CA ARG A 58 -2.73 -21.84 -9.55
C ARG A 58 -2.39 -20.36 -9.36
N ASN A 59 -1.34 -19.86 -10.02
CA ASN A 59 -0.95 -18.45 -9.97
C ASN A 59 -2.02 -17.52 -10.56
N ASN A 60 -2.69 -17.93 -11.63
CA ASN A 60 -3.80 -17.18 -12.22
C ASN A 60 -5.00 -17.11 -11.27
N ARG A 61 -5.37 -18.24 -10.65
CA ARG A 61 -6.45 -18.28 -9.64
C ARG A 61 -6.10 -17.42 -8.42
N LYS A 62 -4.85 -17.45 -7.97
CA LYS A 62 -4.36 -16.58 -6.91
C LYS A 62 -4.53 -15.11 -7.32
N THR A 63 -4.06 -14.73 -8.50
CA THR A 63 -4.20 -13.36 -9.03
C THR A 63 -5.65 -12.90 -9.05
N ALA A 64 -6.59 -13.74 -9.49
CA ALA A 64 -8.01 -13.43 -9.49
C ALA A 64 -8.56 -13.15 -8.07
N ILE A 65 -8.09 -13.90 -7.06
CA ILE A 65 -8.46 -13.64 -5.66
C ILE A 65 -7.91 -12.29 -5.22
N TYR A 66 -6.64 -11.95 -5.49
CA TYR A 66 -6.10 -10.64 -5.11
C TYR A 66 -6.89 -9.49 -5.76
N GLN A 67 -7.22 -9.62 -7.06
CA GLN A 67 -8.01 -8.63 -7.79
C GLN A 67 -9.42 -8.44 -7.20
N LYS A 68 -10.06 -9.52 -6.72
CA LYS A 68 -11.34 -9.43 -5.99
C LYS A 68 -11.24 -8.48 -4.78
N TYR A 69 -10.09 -8.43 -4.10
CA TYR A 69 -9.85 -7.56 -2.95
C TYR A 69 -9.25 -6.19 -3.31
N GLY A 70 -9.17 -5.83 -4.60
CA GLY A 70 -8.64 -4.53 -5.06
C GLY A 70 -7.12 -4.50 -5.14
N LEU A 71 -6.48 -5.67 -5.06
CA LEU A 71 -5.03 -5.81 -5.16
C LEU A 71 -4.61 -6.20 -6.56
N TYR A 72 -3.65 -5.47 -7.10
CA TYR A 72 -3.01 -5.80 -8.37
C TYR A 72 -1.58 -6.28 -8.11
N ILE A 73 -1.31 -7.55 -8.39
CA ILE A 73 0.02 -8.15 -8.21
C ILE A 73 0.95 -7.63 -9.31
N LYS A 74 1.50 -6.43 -9.09
CA LYS A 74 2.67 -5.91 -9.79
C LYS A 74 3.74 -5.72 -8.72
N ASN A 75 4.67 -6.67 -8.63
CA ASN A 75 5.75 -6.61 -7.64
C ASN A 75 6.55 -5.31 -7.87
N LEU A 76 6.46 -4.38 -6.92
CA LEU A 76 7.22 -3.12 -6.94
C LEU A 76 8.71 -3.32 -6.61
N GLY A 77 9.13 -4.56 -6.32
CA GLY A 77 10.51 -4.92 -6.03
C GLY A 77 10.66 -5.57 -4.66
N CYS A 78 11.88 -5.99 -4.36
CA CYS A 78 12.26 -6.52 -3.07
C CYS A 78 12.73 -5.37 -2.17
N ILE A 79 12.18 -5.28 -0.96
CA ILE A 79 12.62 -4.30 0.03
C ILE A 79 13.56 -5.01 1.00
N VAL A 80 14.88 -4.79 0.89
CA VAL A 80 15.86 -5.35 1.83
C VAL A 80 16.92 -4.32 2.17
N GLY A 81 16.97 -3.92 3.44
CA GLY A 81 18.10 -3.21 4.03
C GLY A 81 18.22 -1.72 3.67
N ASP A 82 17.28 -1.16 2.92
CA ASP A 82 17.21 0.27 2.59
C ASP A 82 16.13 0.96 3.44
N LYS A 83 16.57 1.80 4.38
CA LYS A 83 15.68 2.51 5.32
C LYS A 83 14.76 3.51 4.62
N GLU A 84 15.20 4.11 3.52
CA GLU A 84 14.43 5.10 2.78
C GLU A 84 13.32 4.41 1.98
N LEU A 85 13.65 3.30 1.33
CA LEU A 85 12.68 2.44 0.65
C LEU A 85 11.66 1.83 1.63
N ASP A 86 12.13 1.39 2.81
CA ASP A 86 11.26 0.92 3.89
C ASP A 86 10.27 2.02 4.31
N ALA A 87 10.74 3.25 4.50
CA ALA A 87 9.90 4.39 4.86
C ALA A 87 8.86 4.71 3.77
N ALA A 88 9.27 4.70 2.50
CA ALA A 88 8.37 4.95 1.37
C ALA A 88 7.31 3.86 1.21
N ALA A 89 7.70 2.58 1.31
CA ALA A 89 6.77 1.45 1.26
C ALA A 89 5.79 1.44 2.45
N ASN A 90 6.26 1.84 3.64
CA ASN A 90 5.40 2.02 4.81
C ASN A 90 4.35 3.12 4.60
N GLU A 91 4.73 4.26 4.04
CA GLU A 91 3.80 5.35 3.74
C GLU A 91 2.74 4.92 2.73
N TYR A 92 3.14 4.22 1.66
CA TYR A 92 2.20 3.65 0.69
C TYR A 92 1.20 2.72 1.39
N ARG A 93 1.68 1.73 2.16
CA ARG A 93 0.82 0.76 2.85
C ARG A 93 -0.17 1.45 3.78
N LYS A 94 0.31 2.37 4.62
CA LYS A 94 -0.54 3.11 5.57
C LYS A 94 -1.71 3.81 4.89
N ILE A 95 -1.51 4.38 3.70
CA ILE A 95 -2.56 5.04 2.93
C ILE A 95 -3.52 4.02 2.33
N THR A 96 -3.00 2.96 1.70
CA THR A 96 -3.81 1.97 1.02
C THR A 96 -4.59 1.06 1.97
N ASP A 97 -4.08 0.79 3.17
CA ASP A 97 -4.73 -0.07 4.15
C ASP A 97 -6.08 0.50 4.61
N VAL A 98 -6.13 1.83 4.82
CA VAL A 98 -7.39 2.54 5.15
C VAL A 98 -8.42 2.38 4.04
N TYR A 99 -7.98 2.49 2.78
CA TYR A 99 -8.84 2.29 1.62
C TYR A 99 -9.31 0.84 1.51
N LEU A 100 -8.41 -0.14 1.64
CA LEU A 100 -8.72 -1.56 1.51
C LEU A 100 -9.65 -2.06 2.62
N GLU A 101 -9.49 -1.58 3.86
CA GLU A 101 -10.43 -1.88 4.94
C GLU A 101 -11.81 -1.28 4.65
N LYS A 102 -11.88 -0.05 4.14
CA LYS A 102 -13.15 0.57 3.73
C LYS A 102 -13.83 -0.20 2.59
N ARG A 103 -13.05 -0.65 1.61
CA ARG A 103 -13.51 -1.39 0.43
C ARG A 103 -14.02 -2.79 0.78
N ASN A 104 -13.26 -3.53 1.58
CA ASN A 104 -13.45 -4.97 1.79
C ASN A 104 -14.00 -5.32 3.19
N GLY A 105 -14.07 -4.35 4.09
CA GLY A 105 -14.46 -4.52 5.48
C GLY A 105 -13.32 -5.01 6.38
N LYS A 106 -13.54 -4.94 7.70
CA LYS A 106 -12.59 -5.44 8.70
C LYS A 106 -12.30 -6.94 8.51
N GLY A 107 -11.04 -7.31 8.72
CA GLY A 107 -10.55 -8.69 8.58
C GLY A 107 -10.49 -9.20 7.14
N TRP A 108 -10.48 -8.30 6.15
CA TRP A 108 -10.43 -8.69 4.74
C TRP A 108 -9.16 -9.47 4.38
N GLU A 109 -8.01 -9.12 4.97
CA GLU A 109 -6.73 -9.80 4.72
C GLU A 109 -6.78 -11.28 5.11
N GLU A 110 -7.41 -11.60 6.24
CA GLU A 110 -7.59 -12.98 6.71
C GLU A 110 -8.52 -13.75 5.77
N LYS A 111 -9.64 -13.14 5.37
CA LYS A 111 -10.58 -13.74 4.41
C LYS A 111 -9.91 -14.03 3.07
N MET A 112 -9.14 -13.07 2.54
CA MET A 112 -8.36 -13.25 1.32
C MET A 112 -7.32 -14.36 1.48
N SER A 113 -6.59 -14.39 2.59
CA SER A 113 -5.58 -15.42 2.87
C SER A 113 -6.20 -16.82 2.89
N ILE A 114 -7.36 -16.98 3.51
CA ILE A 114 -8.12 -18.25 3.50
C ILE A 114 -8.51 -18.65 2.07
N GLU A 115 -9.03 -17.72 1.25
CA GLU A 115 -9.36 -17.99 -0.15
C GLU A 115 -8.12 -18.46 -0.94
N VAL A 116 -6.98 -17.80 -0.77
CA VAL A 116 -5.71 -18.18 -1.43
C VAL A 116 -5.23 -19.55 -0.97
N ASN A 117 -5.27 -19.83 0.33
CA ASN A 117 -4.79 -21.10 0.90
C ASN A 117 -5.69 -22.29 0.51
N ASN A 118 -6.94 -22.04 0.16
CA ASN A 118 -7.87 -23.05 -0.32
C ASN A 118 -7.67 -23.42 -1.81
N LEU A 119 -6.77 -22.77 -2.54
CA LEU A 119 -6.43 -23.07 -3.94
C LEU A 119 -5.62 -24.36 -4.14
N LYS A 120 -5.71 -25.34 -3.23
CA LYS A 120 -4.99 -26.63 -3.29
C LYS A 120 -4.84 -27.16 -4.72
#